data_AF-A0A4Q7ZLW4-F1
#
_entry.id   AF-A0A4Q7ZLW4-F1
#
_cell.length_a   1.000
_cell.length_b   1.000
_cell.length_c   1.000
_cell.angle_alpha   90.00
_cell.angle_beta   90.00
_cell.angle_gamma   90.00
#
_symmetry.space_group_name_H-M   'P 1'
#
loop_
_entity.id
_entity.type
_entity.pdbx_description
1 polymer ?
#
loop_
_entity_poly.entity_id
_entity_poly.type
_entity_poly.pdbx_seq_one_letter_code
_entity_poly.pdbx_strand_id
1 'polypeptide(L)'
;MAAQYVFAAWYAVCGYLALAYAAQLAGHWYIPSFHDPYTTDADASADWAWKGPVTITIVMAPLIAWVSLFVSLAVFLIRGASGSRKLTFALIGSSALMVLVIVVSYTPAGLSVSDWLND
;
A
#
# COMPACT_ATOMS: atom_id res chain seq x y z
N MET A 1 -1.81 15.16 -9.91
CA MET A 1 -1.03 15.32 -8.65
C MET A 1 -1.77 14.72 -7.47
N ALA A 2 -3.03 15.08 -7.18
CA ALA A 2 -3.78 14.53 -6.02
C ALA A 2 -3.84 12.98 -5.95
N ALA A 3 -3.95 12.29 -7.09
CA ALA A 3 -4.15 10.84 -7.11
C ALA A 3 -3.06 10.01 -6.42
N GLN A 4 -1.77 10.37 -6.58
CA GLN A 4 -0.67 9.61 -5.96
C GLN A 4 -0.60 9.83 -4.44
N TYR A 5 -0.93 11.03 -3.96
CA TYR A 5 -1.07 11.31 -2.52
C TYR A 5 -2.27 10.57 -1.92
N VAL A 6 -3.42 10.62 -2.59
CA VAL A 6 -4.63 9.90 -2.17
C VAL A 6 -4.38 8.40 -2.15
N PHE A 7 -3.70 7.86 -3.17
CA PHE A 7 -3.34 6.45 -3.21
C PHE A 7 -2.39 6.06 -2.08
N ALA A 8 -1.34 6.84 -1.81
CA ALA A 8 -0.42 6.57 -0.70
C ALA A 8 -1.14 6.61 0.66
N ALA A 9 -2.04 7.58 0.86
CA ALA A 9 -2.87 7.65 2.06
C ALA A 9 -3.81 6.46 2.19
N TRP A 10 -4.47 6.07 1.09
CA TRP A 10 -5.34 4.90 1.04
C TRP A 10 -4.58 3.60 1.34
N TYR A 11 -3.39 3.42 0.75
CA TYR A 11 -2.52 2.29 1.06
C TYR A 11 -2.15 2.22 2.54
N ALA A 12 -1.81 3.35 3.16
CA ALA A 12 -1.54 3.42 4.60
C ALA A 12 -2.78 3.06 5.45
N VAL A 13 -3.98 3.51 5.04
CA VAL A 13 -5.25 3.14 5.69
C VAL A 13 -5.50 1.64 5.58
N CYS A 14 -5.32 1.04 4.39
CA CYS A 14 -5.46 -0.40 4.21
C CYS A 14 -4.48 -1.19 5.08
N GLY A 15 -3.20 -0.77 5.13
CA GLY A 15 -2.20 -1.38 6.00
C GLY A 15 -2.59 -1.29 7.47
N TYR A 16 -3.06 -0.14 7.93
CA TYR A 16 -3.57 0.03 9.29
C TYR A 16 -4.78 -0.86 9.57
N LEU A 17 -5.77 -0.93 8.68
CA LEU A 17 -6.95 -1.77 8.85
C LEU A 17 -6.60 -3.26 8.92
N ALA A 18 -5.67 -3.72 8.08
CA ALA A 18 -5.18 -5.11 8.13
C ALA A 18 -4.54 -5.43 9.49
N LEU A 19 -3.64 -4.56 9.97
CA LEU A 19 -2.97 -4.74 11.27
C LEU A 19 -3.93 -4.60 12.45
N ALA A 20 -4.89 -3.68 12.38
CA ALA A 20 -5.90 -3.48 13.43
C ALA A 20 -6.81 -4.70 13.55
N TYR A 21 -7.20 -5.30 12.42
CA TYR A 21 -8.02 -6.50 12.41
C TYR A 21 -7.24 -7.71 12.93
N ALA A 22 -5.99 -7.91 12.50
CA ALA A 22 -5.12 -8.94 13.07
C ALA A 22 -4.95 -8.77 14.59
N ALA A 23 -4.75 -7.53 15.05
CA ALA A 23 -4.63 -7.23 16.47
C ALA A 23 -5.91 -7.48 17.26
N GLN A 24 -7.08 -7.28 16.64
CA GLN A 24 -8.37 -7.61 17.24
C GLN A 24 -8.53 -9.13 17.44
N LEU A 25 -8.06 -9.94 16.48
CA LEU A 25 -8.09 -11.40 16.57
C LEU A 25 -7.09 -11.94 17.61
N ALA A 26 -5.86 -11.41 17.63
CA ALA A 26 -4.79 -11.87 18.52
C ALA A 26 -4.80 -11.22 19.92
N GLY A 27 -5.58 -10.16 20.13
CA GLY A 27 -5.64 -9.39 21.38
C GLY A 27 -4.43 -8.47 21.64
N HIS A 28 -3.50 -8.33 20.69
CA HIS A 28 -2.32 -7.47 20.80
C HIS A 28 -1.82 -7.01 19.42
N TRP A 29 -1.03 -5.94 19.35
CA TRP A 29 -0.46 -5.48 18.09
C TRP A 29 0.77 -6.29 17.69
N TYR A 30 0.76 -6.79 16.46
CA TYR A 30 1.85 -7.54 15.86
C TYR A 30 1.72 -7.52 14.33
N ILE A 31 2.67 -8.13 13.63
CA ILE A 31 2.64 -8.28 12.18
C ILE A 31 2.19 -9.72 11.89
N PRO A 32 1.02 -9.92 11.26
CA PRO A 32 0.53 -11.26 10.96
C PRO A 32 1.36 -11.91 9.85
N SER A 33 1.41 -13.24 9.85
CA SER A 33 2.09 -14.05 8.86
C SER A 33 1.16 -15.12 8.29
N PHE A 34 1.60 -15.75 7.20
CA PHE A 34 0.92 -16.91 6.64
C PHE A 34 0.79 -18.03 7.69
N HIS A 35 -0.39 -18.66 7.81
CA HIS A 35 -0.70 -19.68 8.82
C HIS A 35 -0.43 -19.25 10.26
N ASP A 36 -0.70 -17.98 10.55
CA ASP A 36 -0.49 -17.44 11.88
C ASP A 36 -1.46 -18.07 12.90
N PRO A 37 -0.93 -18.75 13.95
CA PRO A 37 -1.75 -19.48 14.93
C PRO A 37 -2.76 -18.60 15.67
N TYR A 38 -2.54 -17.28 15.73
CA TYR A 38 -3.48 -16.36 16.37
C TYR A 38 -4.72 -16.05 15.52
N THR A 39 -4.68 -16.34 14.22
CA THR A 39 -5.76 -16.02 13.27
C THR A 39 -6.30 -17.24 12.52
N THR A 40 -5.67 -18.42 12.68
CA THR A 40 -6.00 -19.65 11.92
C THR A 40 -7.39 -20.21 12.25
N ASP A 41 -7.84 -20.09 13.50
CA ASP A 41 -9.15 -20.59 13.95
C ASP A 41 -10.28 -19.57 13.79
N ALA A 42 -9.93 -18.31 13.55
CA ALA A 42 -10.91 -17.29 13.23
C ALA A 42 -11.27 -17.45 11.75
N ASP A 43 -12.56 -17.58 11.43
CA ASP A 43 -13.03 -17.44 10.06
C ASP A 43 -12.95 -15.95 9.66
N ALA A 44 -11.72 -15.43 9.66
CA ALA A 44 -11.34 -14.04 9.47
C ALA A 44 -11.84 -13.48 8.13
N SER A 45 -12.21 -14.40 7.23
CA SER A 45 -12.77 -14.13 5.91
C SER A 45 -14.26 -13.81 5.91
N ALA A 46 -15.05 -14.38 6.83
CA ALA A 46 -16.51 -14.31 6.80
C ALA A 46 -17.07 -13.00 7.36
N ASP A 47 -16.43 -12.44 8.40
CA ASP A 47 -16.97 -11.27 9.14
C ASP A 47 -16.27 -9.94 8.82
N TRP A 48 -15.22 -9.94 8.00
CA TRP A 48 -14.49 -8.72 7.66
C TRP A 48 -14.91 -8.12 6.31
N ALA A 49 -15.93 -7.25 6.35
CA ALA A 49 -16.48 -6.58 5.17
C ALA A 49 -15.45 -5.82 4.30
N TRP A 50 -14.30 -5.42 4.88
CA TRP A 50 -13.24 -4.69 4.18
C TRP A 50 -12.10 -5.59 3.67
N LYS A 51 -12.13 -6.92 3.90
CA LYS A 51 -11.06 -7.84 3.46
C LYS A 51 -10.76 -7.66 1.98
N GLY A 52 -11.77 -7.79 1.12
CA GLY A 52 -11.60 -7.68 -0.34
C GLY A 52 -10.89 -6.39 -0.80
N PRO A 53 -11.43 -5.20 -0.51
CA PRO A 53 -10.79 -3.94 -0.88
C PRO A 53 -9.37 -3.76 -0.28
N VAL A 54 -9.15 -4.19 0.96
CA VAL A 54 -7.85 -4.08 1.63
C VAL A 54 -6.82 -5.02 0.99
N THR A 55 -7.17 -6.29 0.79
CA THR A 55 -6.33 -7.29 0.12
C THR A 55 -5.96 -6.82 -1.28
N ILE A 56 -6.94 -6.43 -2.11
CA ILE A 56 -6.68 -5.94 -3.47
C ILE A 56 -5.72 -4.75 -3.43
N THR A 57 -5.95 -3.78 -2.54
CA THR A 57 -5.11 -2.59 -2.45
C THR A 57 -3.69 -2.95 -2.06
N ILE A 58 -3.50 -3.75 -1.01
CA ILE A 58 -2.17 -4.11 -0.49
C ILE A 58 -1.39 -4.93 -1.52
N VAL A 59 -2.03 -5.94 -2.13
CA VAL A 59 -1.38 -6.83 -3.11
C VAL A 59 -1.05 -6.09 -4.41
N MET A 60 -1.93 -5.20 -4.89
CA MET A 60 -1.69 -4.44 -6.12
C MET A 60 -0.85 -3.18 -5.90
N ALA A 61 -0.57 -2.78 -4.66
CA ALA A 61 0.12 -1.54 -4.38
C ALA A 61 1.50 -1.39 -5.04
N PRO A 62 2.37 -2.41 -5.05
CA PRO A 62 3.65 -2.33 -5.76
C PRO A 62 3.45 -2.00 -7.25
N LEU A 63 2.51 -2.69 -7.91
CA LEU A 63 2.24 -2.51 -9.33
C LEU A 63 1.73 -1.10 -9.63
N ILE A 64 0.75 -0.62 -8.86
CA ILE A 64 0.17 0.72 -9.02
C ILE A 64 1.23 1.80 -8.79
N ALA A 65 2.09 1.61 -7.79
CA ALA A 65 3.18 2.53 -7.49
C ALA A 65 4.24 2.56 -8.62
N TRP A 66 4.61 1.41 -9.18
CA TRP A 66 5.51 1.33 -10.33
C TRP A 66 4.94 2.03 -11.58
N VAL A 67 3.69 1.76 -11.92
CA VAL A 67 3.00 2.41 -13.05
C VAL A 67 2.93 3.93 -12.82
N SER A 68 2.61 4.34 -11.59
CA SER A 68 2.55 5.75 -11.21
C SER A 68 3.90 6.46 -11.34
N LEU A 69 5.00 5.81 -10.93
CA LEU A 69 6.35 6.32 -11.13
C LEU A 69 6.70 6.48 -12.60
N PHE A 70 6.38 5.49 -13.42
CA PHE A 70 6.63 5.54 -14.86
C PHE A 70 5.89 6.72 -15.51
N VAL A 71 4.62 6.93 -15.15
CA VAL A 71 3.83 8.08 -15.63
C VAL A 71 4.45 9.40 -15.15
N SER A 72 4.83 9.50 -13.88
CA SER A 72 5.49 10.70 -13.35
C SER A 72 6.79 11.03 -14.09
N LEU A 73 7.60 10.02 -14.40
CA LEU A 73 8.83 10.17 -15.17
C LEU A 73 8.55 10.60 -16.61
N ALA A 74 7.58 9.98 -17.29
CA ALA A 74 7.19 10.36 -18.64
C ALA A 74 6.71 11.81 -18.71
N VAL A 75 5.88 12.24 -17.75
CA VAL A 75 5.42 13.64 -17.65
C VAL A 75 6.59 14.58 -17.39
N PHE A 76 7.55 14.19 -16.54
CA PHE A 76 8.75 14.98 -16.28
C PHE A 76 9.59 15.17 -17.55
N LEU A 77 9.79 14.12 -18.35
CA LEU A 77 10.56 14.21 -19.60
C LEU A 77 9.86 15.07 -20.66
N ILE A 78 8.53 14.96 -20.79
CA ILE A 78 7.76 15.70 -21.80
C ILE A 78 7.57 17.17 -21.41
N ARG A 79 7.27 17.45 -20.13
CA ARG A 79 6.87 18.78 -19.64
C ARG A 79 7.92 19.48 -18.79
N GLY A 80 9.03 18.83 -18.47
CA GLY A 80 10.13 19.42 -17.69
C GLY A 80 10.73 20.67 -18.34
N ALA A 81 10.67 20.76 -19.67
CA ALA A 81 11.12 21.93 -20.42
C ALA A 81 10.25 23.19 -20.21
N SER A 82 9.04 23.07 -19.64
CA SER A 82 8.12 24.20 -19.43
C SER A 82 8.51 25.13 -18.28
N GLY A 83 9.54 24.79 -17.48
CA GLY A 83 10.07 25.65 -16.42
C GLY A 83 9.16 25.84 -15.18
N SER A 84 8.03 25.13 -15.09
CA SER A 84 7.09 25.26 -13.97
C SER A 84 7.63 24.57 -12.71
N ARG A 85 8.22 25.36 -11.79
CA ARG A 85 8.71 24.87 -10.48
C ARG A 85 7.64 24.09 -9.70
N LYS A 86 6.38 24.51 -9.75
CA LYS A 86 5.27 23.83 -9.07
C LYS A 86 5.05 22.42 -9.59
N LEU A 87 5.13 22.23 -10.92
CA LEU A 87 5.00 20.91 -11.55
C LEU A 87 6.16 20.01 -11.14
N THR A 88 7.39 20.52 -11.15
CA THR A 88 8.60 19.78 -10.75
C THR A 88 8.51 19.31 -9.31
N PHE A 89 8.19 20.19 -8.35
CA PHE A 89 8.07 19.80 -6.94
C PHE A 89 6.99 18.75 -6.73
N ALA A 90 5.84 18.89 -7.41
CA ALA A 90 4.78 17.93 -7.29
C ALA A 90 5.16 16.55 -7.85
N LEU A 91 5.86 16.50 -9.00
CA LEU A 91 6.34 15.24 -9.57
C LEU A 91 7.36 14.57 -8.64
N ILE A 92 8.30 15.33 -8.08
CA ILE A 92 9.27 14.81 -7.10
C ILE A 92 8.56 14.23 -5.87
N GLY A 93 7.66 15.00 -5.26
CA GLY A 93 6.94 14.56 -4.06
C GLY A 93 6.08 13.32 -4.31
N SER A 94 5.41 13.27 -5.47
CA SER A 94 4.57 12.12 -5.81
C SER A 94 5.42 10.88 -6.13
N SER A 95 6.55 11.04 -6.83
CA SER A 95 7.51 9.96 -7.04
C SER A 95 8.11 9.45 -5.73
N ALA A 96 8.49 10.34 -4.81
CA ALA A 96 9.00 9.95 -3.50
C ALA A 96 7.99 9.10 -2.71
N LEU A 97 6.70 9.45 -2.75
CA LEU A 97 5.64 8.65 -2.14
C LEU A 97 5.47 7.29 -2.80
N MET A 98 5.52 7.19 -4.12
CA MET A 98 5.40 5.90 -4.80
C MET A 98 6.61 5.01 -4.52
N VAL A 99 7.83 5.57 -4.46
CA VAL A 99 9.02 4.85 -4.00
C VAL A 99 8.82 4.33 -2.58
N LEU A 100 8.27 5.15 -1.68
CA LEU A 100 7.97 4.72 -0.31
C LEU A 100 6.99 3.55 -0.28
N VAL A 101 5.90 3.61 -1.05
CA VAL A 101 4.92 2.50 -1.16
C VAL A 101 5.60 1.23 -1.65
N ILE A 102 6.47 1.33 -2.67
CA ILE A 102 7.24 0.19 -3.19
C ILE A 102 8.13 -0.40 -2.09
N VAL A 103 8.95 0.44 -1.45
CA VAL A 103 9.88 0.00 -0.42
C VAL A 103 9.14 -0.70 0.71
N VAL A 104 8.06 -0.11 1.22
CA VAL A 104 7.24 -0.68 2.29
C VAL A 104 6.65 -2.02 1.86
N SER A 105 6.10 -2.11 0.65
CA SER A 105 5.45 -3.34 0.16
C SER A 105 6.43 -4.50 0.00
N TYR A 106 7.70 -4.23 -0.30
CA TYR A 106 8.74 -5.26 -0.43
C TYR A 106 9.53 -5.53 0.86
N THR A 107 9.18 -4.87 1.98
CA THR A 107 9.75 -5.27 3.28
C THR A 107 9.25 -6.67 3.67
N PRO A 108 9.99 -7.43 4.50
CA PRO A 108 9.50 -8.69 5.05
C PRO A 108 8.14 -8.55 5.75
N ALA A 109 7.92 -7.42 6.43
CA ALA A 109 6.65 -7.10 7.07
C ALA A 109 5.51 -6.90 6.05
N GLY A 110 5.76 -6.17 4.96
CA GLY A 110 4.77 -5.94 3.90
C GLY A 110 4.38 -7.24 3.19
N LEU A 111 5.36 -8.11 2.90
CA LEU A 111 5.12 -9.42 2.31
C LEU A 111 4.33 -10.33 3.26
N SER A 112 4.69 -10.37 4.54
CA SER A 112 3.99 -11.15 5.57
C SER A 112 2.50 -10.78 5.66
N VAL A 113 2.18 -9.48 5.67
CA VAL A 113 0.79 -9.00 5.68
C VAL A 113 0.08 -9.35 4.37
N SER A 114 0.75 -9.22 3.23
CA SER A 114 0.18 -9.58 1.93
C SER A 114 -0.16 -11.07 1.86
N ASP A 115 0.73 -11.94 2.32
CA ASP A 115 0.52 -13.39 2.30
C ASP A 115 -0.62 -13.79 3.24
N TRP A 116 -0.65 -13.22 4.45
CA TRP A 116 -1.74 -13.42 5.40
C TRP A 116 -3.11 -12.99 4.85
N LEU A 117 -3.17 -11.89 4.10
CA LEU A 117 -4.42 -11.41 3.50
C LEU A 117 -4.94 -12.28 2.35
N ASN A 118 -4.07 -13.12 1.76
CA ASN A 118 -4.42 -14.07 0.71
C ASN A 118 -4.72 -15.48 1.24
N ASP A 119 -4.45 -15.73 2.52
CA ASP A 119 -4.92 -16.90 3.29
C ASP A 119 -6.44 -16.73 3.58
#